data_AF-A0A426Y3Z6-F1
#
_entry.id   AF-A0A426Y3Z6-F1
#
_cell.length_a   1.000
_cell.length_b   1.000
_cell.length_c   1.000
_cell.angle_alpha   90.00
_cell.angle_beta   90.00
_cell.angle_gamma   90.00
#
_symmetry.space_group_name_H-M   'P 1'
#
loop_
_entity.id
_entity.type
_entity.pdbx_description
1 polymer ?
#
loop_
_entity_poly.entity_id
_entity_poly.type
_entity_poly.pdbx_seq_one_letter_code
_entity_poly.pdbx_strand_id
1 'polypeptide(L)'
;MFNKCATDPMCYVNIDLTAEMPKVNNTVVSTMIQRAGKNLQSLKLGIWPNAASTTELSRLMSYSTRNPMDTSGLSWSQKRPRKGKETSLLTRSCLLALSVDGGAAGNFLRSLRLYNIDKMDNFALCKALSSCPFLLDLEVVGL
;
A
#
# COMPACT_ATOMS: atom_id res chain seq x y z
N MET A 1 12.56 -13.80 -24.26
CA MET A 1 11.44 -13.04 -24.87
C MET A 1 10.62 -12.28 -23.83
N PHE A 2 10.37 -12.81 -22.62
CA PHE A 2 9.54 -12.18 -21.59
C PHE A 2 9.90 -10.74 -21.18
N ASN A 3 11.19 -10.37 -21.19
CA ASN A 3 11.61 -9.02 -20.84
C ASN A 3 11.02 -7.94 -21.76
N LYS A 4 10.85 -8.22 -23.05
CA LYS A 4 10.24 -7.26 -24.00
C LYS A 4 8.76 -6.99 -23.70
N CYS A 5 8.04 -8.00 -23.21
CA CYS A 5 6.64 -7.83 -22.79
C CYS A 5 6.56 -7.07 -21.46
N ALA A 6 7.50 -7.31 -20.55
CA ALA A 6 7.57 -6.60 -19.27
C ALA A 6 7.95 -5.11 -19.40
N THR A 7 8.40 -4.66 -20.57
CA THR A 7 8.69 -3.25 -20.87
C THR A 7 7.52 -2.51 -21.54
N ASP A 8 6.44 -3.20 -21.93
CA ASP A 8 5.28 -2.56 -22.54
C ASP A 8 4.52 -1.72 -21.49
N PRO A 9 4.34 -0.40 -21.70
CA PRO A 9 3.55 0.44 -20.80
C PRO A 9 2.13 -0.05 -20.55
N MET A 10 1.52 -0.76 -21.51
CA MET A 10 0.17 -1.30 -21.38
C MET A 10 0.06 -2.38 -20.30
N CYS A 11 1.17 -3.03 -19.93
CA CYS A 11 1.21 -3.98 -18.82
C CYS A 11 1.07 -3.31 -17.44
N TYR A 12 1.18 -1.97 -17.38
CA TYR A 12 1.17 -1.20 -16.15
C TYR A 12 -0.03 -0.24 -16.06
N VAL A 13 -1.08 -0.47 -16.85
CA VAL A 13 -2.32 0.35 -16.81
C VAL A 13 -2.96 0.31 -15.42
N ASN A 14 -2.97 -0.86 -14.79
CA ASN A 14 -3.46 -1.07 -13.44
C ASN A 14 -2.36 -1.71 -12.59
N ILE A 15 -1.87 -0.98 -11.60
CA ILE A 15 -0.84 -1.44 -10.68
C ILE A 15 -1.49 -1.70 -9.32
N ASP A 16 -1.42 -2.94 -8.86
CA ASP A 16 -1.82 -3.34 -7.52
C ASP A 16 -0.59 -3.87 -6.77
N LEU A 17 -0.15 -3.12 -5.76
CA LEU A 17 0.97 -3.46 -4.90
C LEU A 17 0.51 -3.59 -3.45
N THR A 18 -0.76 -3.98 -3.26
CA THR A 18 -1.31 -4.27 -1.95
C THR A 18 -0.95 -5.69 -1.51
N ALA A 19 -0.57 -5.84 -0.25
CA ALA A 19 -0.29 -7.14 0.36
C ALA A 19 -0.41 -7.07 1.88
N GLU A 20 -0.59 -8.20 2.56
CA GLU A 20 -0.59 -8.25 4.04
C GLU A 20 0.77 -7.85 4.64
N MET A 21 1.86 -8.12 3.91
CA MET A 21 3.20 -7.67 4.27
C MET A 21 3.93 -7.21 2.99
N PRO A 22 3.72 -5.95 2.55
CA PRO A 22 4.24 -5.46 1.29
C PRO A 22 5.76 -5.39 1.37
N LYS A 23 6.43 -6.19 0.52
CA LYS A 23 7.89 -6.16 0.38
C LYS A 23 8.38 -5.13 -0.65
N VAL A 24 7.51 -4.22 -1.04
CA VAL A 24 7.69 -3.28 -2.16
C VAL A 24 8.27 -1.97 -1.64
N ASN A 25 9.31 -1.47 -2.31
CA ASN A 25 9.93 -0.20 -1.94
C ASN A 25 9.57 0.95 -2.90
N ASN A 26 9.89 2.20 -2.50
CA ASN A 26 9.65 3.39 -3.33
C ASN A 26 10.25 3.31 -4.73
N THR A 27 11.41 2.66 -4.89
CA THR A 27 12.08 2.50 -6.19
C THR A 27 11.27 1.62 -7.13
N VAL A 28 10.71 0.52 -6.61
CA VAL A 28 9.83 -0.36 -7.39
C VAL A 28 8.59 0.39 -7.82
N VAL A 29 7.91 1.09 -6.89
CA VAL A 29 6.72 1.90 -7.21
C VAL A 29 7.04 2.94 -8.28
N SER A 30 8.13 3.71 -8.09
CA SER A 30 8.54 4.75 -9.04
C SER A 30 8.85 4.16 -10.42
N THR A 31 9.52 3.01 -10.47
CA THR A 31 9.84 2.32 -11.73
C THR A 31 8.57 1.86 -12.44
N MET A 32 7.61 1.29 -11.71
CA MET A 32 6.35 0.83 -12.32
C MET A 32 5.51 2.00 -12.83
N ILE A 33 5.45 3.11 -12.09
CA ILE A 33 4.80 4.35 -12.53
C ILE A 33 5.47 4.91 -13.78
N GLN A 34 6.81 4.97 -13.81
CA GLN A 34 7.57 5.44 -14.97
C GLN A 34 7.36 4.55 -16.21
N ARG A 35 7.31 3.23 -16.01
CA ARG A 35 7.03 2.28 -17.11
C ARG A 35 5.62 2.44 -17.66
N ALA A 36 4.63 2.68 -16.80
CA ALA A 36 3.27 2.96 -17.22
C ALA A 36 3.18 4.26 -18.03
N GLY A 37 3.89 5.30 -17.57
CA GLY A 37 3.80 6.64 -18.12
C GLY A 37 2.33 7.09 -18.24
N LYS A 38 1.96 7.66 -19.38
CA LYS A 38 0.61 8.14 -19.68
C LYS A 38 -0.50 7.06 -19.68
N ASN A 39 -0.14 5.78 -19.60
CA ASN A 39 -1.11 4.69 -19.63
C ASN A 39 -1.58 4.30 -18.23
N LEU A 40 -0.97 4.85 -17.17
CA LEU A 40 -1.36 4.57 -15.80
C LEU A 40 -2.78 5.05 -15.53
N GLN A 41 -3.68 4.13 -15.18
CA GLN A 41 -5.09 4.42 -14.87
C GLN A 41 -5.47 4.08 -13.43
N SER A 42 -4.89 3.04 -12.84
CA SER A 42 -5.14 2.68 -11.44
C SER A 42 -3.85 2.35 -10.69
N LEU A 43 -3.74 2.86 -9.47
CA LEU A 43 -2.64 2.59 -8.57
C LEU A 43 -3.18 2.25 -7.17
N LYS A 44 -2.88 1.04 -6.69
CA LYS A 44 -3.16 0.64 -5.30
C LYS A 44 -1.86 0.31 -4.57
N LEU A 45 -1.68 0.89 -3.39
CA LEU A 45 -0.47 0.74 -2.58
C LEU A 45 -0.82 0.42 -1.12
N GLY A 46 0.02 -0.39 -0.49
CA GLY A 46 0.07 -0.50 0.98
C GLY A 46 -0.44 -1.82 1.55
N ILE A 47 -0.79 -1.81 2.84
CA ILE A 47 -1.18 -3.01 3.57
C ILE A 47 -2.69 -3.18 3.50
N TRP A 48 -3.15 -4.11 2.68
CA TRP A 48 -4.58 -4.43 2.62
C TRP A 48 -4.98 -5.34 3.78
N PRO A 49 -6.01 -4.98 4.57
CA PRO A 49 -6.50 -5.85 5.62
C PRO A 49 -7.16 -7.09 5.01
N ASN A 50 -6.62 -8.27 5.28
CA ASN A 50 -7.25 -9.54 4.93
C ASN A 50 -8.64 -9.63 5.60
N ALA A 51 -9.65 -10.18 4.91
CA ALA A 51 -10.95 -10.53 5.50
C ALA A 51 -10.85 -11.51 6.69
N ALA A 52 -9.69 -12.12 6.93
CA ALA A 52 -9.42 -12.89 8.15
C ALA A 52 -9.37 -12.01 9.42
N SER A 53 -8.97 -10.73 9.33
CA SER A 53 -8.90 -9.85 10.52
C SER A 53 -10.27 -9.28 10.94
N THR A 54 -11.24 -9.21 10.03
CA THR A 54 -12.65 -8.95 10.40
C THR A 54 -13.29 -10.16 11.10
N THR A 55 -12.81 -11.37 10.83
CA THR A 55 -13.23 -12.58 11.54
C THR A 55 -12.68 -12.63 12.98
N GLU A 56 -11.46 -12.13 13.20
CA GLU A 56 -10.87 -12.05 14.55
C GLU A 56 -11.53 -10.98 15.43
N LEU A 57 -11.94 -9.83 14.85
CA LEU A 57 -12.69 -8.80 15.58
C LEU A 57 -14.12 -9.23 15.93
N SER A 58 -14.78 -10.01 15.06
CA SER A 58 -16.11 -10.57 15.33
C SER A 58 -16.06 -11.72 16.36
N ARG A 59 -14.96 -12.48 16.43
CA ARG A 59 -14.70 -13.42 17.55
C ARG A 59 -14.40 -12.70 18.86
N LEU A 60 -13.71 -11.55 18.81
CA LEU A 60 -13.37 -10.78 20.02
C LEU A 60 -14.60 -10.16 20.70
N MET A 61 -15.65 -9.86 19.94
CA MET A 61 -16.91 -9.28 20.46
C MET A 61 -17.89 -10.32 21.03
N SER A 62 -17.56 -11.62 20.97
CA SER A 62 -18.47 -12.71 21.35
C SER A 62 -18.19 -13.32 22.74
N TYR A 63 -17.23 -12.82 23.52
CA TYR A 63 -16.93 -13.37 24.85
C TYR A 63 -17.07 -12.34 25.98
N SER A 64 -18.30 -11.88 26.21
CA SER A 64 -18.67 -11.47 27.57
C SER A 64 -19.66 -12.50 28.13
N THR A 65 -19.14 -13.52 28.81
CA THR A 65 -19.56 -13.89 30.18
C THR A 65 -18.94 -15.22 30.66
N ARG A 66 -18.12 -15.08 31.72
CA ARG A 66 -17.83 -16.01 32.84
C ARG A 66 -16.75 -17.11 32.69
N ASN A 67 -15.70 -16.89 33.49
CA ASN A 67 -14.56 -17.70 34.01
C ASN A 67 -14.96 -19.01 34.74
N PRO A 68 -14.02 -19.81 35.34
CA PRO A 68 -12.63 -20.18 34.99
C PRO A 68 -12.31 -21.69 35.22
N MET A 69 -11.34 -22.30 34.54
CA MET A 69 -10.54 -23.39 35.12
C MET A 69 -9.25 -23.64 34.31
N ASP A 70 -8.14 -23.72 35.03
CA ASP A 70 -6.77 -23.84 34.55
C ASP A 70 -6.44 -25.18 33.84
N THR A 71 -5.61 -25.10 32.81
CA THR A 71 -4.45 -26.02 32.62
C THR A 71 -3.48 -25.43 31.60
N SER A 72 -2.48 -24.75 32.15
CA SER A 72 -1.08 -24.67 31.70
C SER A 72 -0.75 -24.89 30.21
N GLY A 73 -0.28 -23.82 29.58
CA GLY A 73 1.10 -23.84 29.09
C GLY A 73 1.33 -23.73 27.59
N LEU A 74 0.93 -22.62 26.95
CA LEU A 74 1.62 -22.15 25.74
C LEU A 74 1.95 -20.66 25.90
N SER A 75 3.08 -20.44 26.54
CA SER A 75 3.80 -19.17 26.60
C SER A 75 4.20 -18.74 25.19
N TRP A 76 3.34 -17.97 24.51
CA TRP A 76 3.79 -17.17 23.39
C TRP A 76 4.57 -16.00 23.98
N SER A 77 5.86 -16.26 24.22
CA SER A 77 6.81 -15.29 24.70
C SER A 77 6.64 -13.96 23.97
N GLN A 78 6.40 -12.91 24.75
CA GLN A 78 6.59 -11.50 24.44
C GLN A 78 7.98 -11.30 23.84
N LYS A 79 8.14 -11.59 22.55
CA LYS A 79 9.34 -11.23 21.83
C LYS A 79 9.21 -9.75 21.51
N ARG A 80 9.80 -8.97 22.42
CA ARG A 80 10.23 -7.58 22.20
C ARG A 80 10.57 -7.39 20.72
N PRO A 81 10.09 -6.33 20.05
CA PRO A 81 10.62 -5.99 18.74
C PRO A 81 12.12 -5.76 18.94
N ARG A 82 12.92 -6.68 18.39
CA ARG A 82 14.37 -6.50 18.32
C ARG A 82 14.59 -5.21 17.53
N LYS A 83 15.05 -4.19 18.25
CA LYS A 83 15.55 -2.92 17.75
C LYS A 83 16.44 -3.16 16.53
N GLY A 84 16.07 -2.61 15.37
CA GLY A 84 17.00 -2.41 14.25
C GLY A 84 16.67 -3.11 12.94
N LYS A 85 15.56 -2.72 12.29
CA LYS A 85 15.53 -2.30 10.86
C LYS A 85 14.13 -1.75 10.60
N GLU A 86 13.99 -0.44 10.41
CA GLU A 86 12.68 0.12 10.01
C GLU A 86 12.29 -0.54 8.68
N THR A 87 11.19 -1.29 8.69
CA THR A 87 10.64 -2.01 7.53
C THR A 87 9.62 -1.16 6.77
N SER A 88 9.66 0.16 6.91
CA SER A 88 8.86 1.06 6.07
C SER A 88 9.44 1.02 4.65
N LEU A 89 9.04 -0.01 3.90
CA LEU A 89 9.50 -0.23 2.52
C LEU A 89 8.87 0.83 1.61
N LEU A 90 7.61 1.18 1.84
CA LEU A 90 6.96 2.35 1.28
C LEU A 90 7.07 3.51 2.27
N THR A 91 7.73 4.59 1.86
CA THR A 91 7.88 5.80 2.67
C THR A 91 7.28 7.00 1.95
N ARG A 92 7.01 8.05 2.74
CA ARG A 92 6.82 9.48 2.43
C ARG A 92 6.71 9.87 0.95
N SER A 93 7.72 9.59 0.13
CA SER A 93 7.84 10.08 -1.23
C SER A 93 7.40 9.13 -2.36
N CYS A 94 6.81 7.96 -2.06
CA CYS A 94 6.46 6.97 -3.10
C CYS A 94 5.54 7.51 -4.21
N LEU A 95 4.73 8.54 -3.91
CA LEU A 95 3.83 9.18 -4.87
C LEU A 95 4.47 10.29 -5.70
N LEU A 96 5.68 10.75 -5.37
CA LEU A 96 6.34 11.82 -6.13
C LEU A 96 6.52 11.46 -7.60
N ALA A 97 6.67 10.16 -7.91
CA ALA A 97 6.77 9.65 -9.28
C ALA A 97 5.57 10.01 -10.16
N LEU A 98 4.38 10.26 -9.58
CA LEU A 98 3.20 10.72 -10.32
C LEU A 98 3.35 12.16 -10.83
N SER A 99 4.20 12.96 -10.17
CA SER A 99 4.48 14.36 -10.50
C SER A 99 5.77 14.57 -11.30
N VAL A 100 6.50 13.49 -11.59
CA VAL A 100 7.73 13.54 -12.41
C VAL A 100 7.35 13.80 -13.87
N ASP A 101 8.27 14.42 -14.62
CA ASP A 101 8.12 14.68 -16.06
C ASP A 101 6.81 15.41 -16.42
N GLY A 102 6.55 16.52 -15.71
CA GLY A 102 5.32 17.30 -15.89
C GLY A 102 4.05 16.58 -15.43
N GLY A 103 4.17 15.46 -14.72
CA GLY A 103 3.03 14.69 -14.25
C GLY A 103 2.45 13.73 -15.30
N ALA A 104 3.24 13.34 -16.31
CA ALA A 104 2.75 12.49 -17.40
C ALA A 104 2.04 11.21 -16.93
N ALA A 105 2.55 10.58 -15.86
CA ALA A 105 1.93 9.39 -15.26
C ALA A 105 0.72 9.70 -14.37
N GLY A 106 0.72 10.83 -13.67
CA GLY A 106 -0.44 11.30 -12.91
C GLY A 106 -1.60 11.76 -13.81
N ASN A 107 -1.29 12.30 -14.99
CA ASN A 107 -2.26 12.97 -15.85
C ASN A 107 -3.42 12.08 -16.32
N PHE A 108 -3.28 10.76 -16.34
CA PHE A 108 -4.37 9.85 -16.74
C PHE A 108 -4.82 8.91 -15.63
N LEU A 109 -4.30 9.10 -14.41
CA LEU A 109 -4.66 8.30 -13.26
C LEU A 109 -6.12 8.57 -12.89
N ARG A 110 -6.94 7.52 -12.89
CA ARG A 110 -8.38 7.59 -12.56
C ARG A 110 -8.71 7.06 -11.18
N SER A 111 -7.91 6.13 -10.64
CA SER A 111 -8.12 5.53 -9.32
C SER A 111 -6.81 5.45 -8.55
N LEU A 112 -6.79 6.02 -7.34
CA LEU A 112 -5.65 5.99 -6.41
C LEU A 112 -6.13 5.46 -5.07
N ARG A 113 -5.55 4.34 -4.61
CA ARG A 113 -5.93 3.73 -3.33
C ARG A 113 -4.72 3.45 -2.45
N LEU A 114 -4.75 3.96 -1.24
CA LEU A 114 -3.65 3.97 -0.30
C LEU A 114 -4.10 3.33 1.01
N TYR A 115 -3.43 2.26 1.44
CA TYR A 115 -3.80 1.49 2.62
C TYR A 115 -2.65 1.41 3.62
N ASN A 116 -2.86 1.90 4.84
CA ASN A 116 -1.97 1.72 5.99
C ASN A 116 -0.49 2.00 5.67
N ILE A 117 -0.24 3.09 4.92
CA ILE A 117 1.13 3.46 4.51
C ILE A 117 1.73 4.30 5.63
N ASP A 118 2.67 3.70 6.37
CA ASP A 118 3.32 4.36 7.50
C ASP A 118 4.03 5.65 7.07
N LYS A 119 3.87 6.70 7.88
CA LYS A 119 4.52 8.00 7.71
C LYS A 119 4.36 8.54 6.28
N MET A 120 3.16 8.60 5.69
CA MET A 120 2.97 9.28 4.40
C MET A 120 3.35 10.77 4.50
N ASP A 121 3.97 11.34 3.46
CA ASP A 121 4.32 12.76 3.42
C ASP A 121 3.20 13.55 2.76
N ASN A 122 2.55 14.42 3.53
CA ASN A 122 1.47 15.28 3.07
C ASN A 122 1.91 16.17 1.90
N PHE A 123 3.16 16.63 1.87
CA PHE A 123 3.66 17.41 0.75
C PHE A 123 3.74 16.57 -0.53
N ALA A 124 4.27 15.35 -0.43
CA ALA A 124 4.36 14.44 -1.56
C ALA A 124 2.96 14.00 -2.06
N LEU A 125 2.03 13.74 -1.14
CA LEU A 125 0.64 13.40 -1.46
C LEU A 125 -0.05 14.57 -2.17
N CYS A 126 -0.02 15.78 -1.60
CA CYS A 126 -0.62 16.96 -2.22
C CYS A 126 -0.02 17.23 -3.60
N LYS A 127 1.31 17.13 -3.75
CA LYS A 127 1.97 17.32 -5.04
C LYS A 127 1.53 16.27 -6.08
N ALA A 128 1.41 15.01 -5.67
CA ALA A 128 0.94 13.94 -6.54
C ALA A 128 -0.52 14.15 -6.97
N LEU A 129 -1.40 14.52 -6.04
CA LEU A 129 -2.81 14.81 -6.33
C LEU A 129 -2.96 15.99 -7.29
N SER A 130 -2.15 17.04 -7.14
CA SER A 130 -2.12 18.16 -8.10
C SER A 130 -1.71 17.75 -9.52
N SER A 131 -0.97 16.65 -9.66
CA SER A 131 -0.60 16.07 -10.97
C SER A 131 -1.63 15.09 -11.53
N CYS A 132 -2.74 14.84 -10.81
CA CYS A 132 -3.78 13.89 -11.21
C CYS A 132 -5.13 14.58 -11.46
N PRO A 133 -5.28 15.41 -12.51
CA PRO A 133 -6.49 16.17 -12.78
C PRO A 133 -7.72 15.31 -13.14
N PHE A 134 -7.53 14.06 -13.57
CA PHE A 134 -8.60 13.14 -13.96
C PHE A 134 -8.87 12.04 -12.91
N LEU A 135 -8.42 12.24 -11.67
CA LEU A 135 -8.67 11.29 -10.59
C LEU A 135 -10.17 11.28 -10.25
N LEU A 136 -10.78 10.11 -10.39
CA LEU A 136 -12.22 9.89 -10.14
C LEU A 136 -12.47 9.18 -8.81
N ASP A 137 -11.54 8.31 -8.42
CA ASP A 137 -11.62 7.46 -7.24
C ASP A 137 -10.37 7.65 -6.38
N LEU A 138 -10.55 8.12 -5.15
CA LEU A 138 -9.49 8.30 -4.17
C LEU A 138 -9.92 7.60 -2.88
N GLU A 139 -9.17 6.56 -2.50
CA GLU A 139 -9.35 5.87 -1.23
C GLU A 139 -8.08 5.98 -0.39
N VAL A 140 -8.25 6.42 0.85
CA VAL A 140 -7.15 6.63 1.79
C VAL A 140 -7.57 6.04 3.12
N VAL A 141 -6.91 4.96 3.53
CA VAL A 141 -7.22 4.23 4.75
C VAL A 141 -5.97 4.13 5.61
N GLY A 142 -6.05 4.53 6.88
CA GLY A 142 -4.98 4.34 7.86
C GLY A 142 -3.69 5.11 7.58
N LEU A 143 -3.78 6.37 7.11
CA LEU A 143 -2.64 7.30 7.04
C LEU A 143 -2.28 7.89 8.41
#